data_AF-E0DBP4-F1
#
_entry.id   AF-E0DBP4-F1
#
_cell.length_a   1.000
_cell.length_b   1.000
_cell.length_c   1.000
_cell.angle_alpha   90.00
_cell.angle_beta   90.00
_cell.angle_gamma   90.00
#
_symmetry.space_group_name_H-M   'P 1'
#
loop_
_entity.id
_entity.type
_entity.pdbx_description
1 polymer ?
#
loop_
_entity_poly.entity_id
_entity_poly.type
_entity_poly.pdbx_seq_one_letter_code
_entity_poly.pdbx_strand_id
1 'polypeptide(L)'
;MTNPAEPEKPLGADAAEAWAAETRNRFRQARLWAAHAAPYLTSALFALQPVILEPNVSAPQPDNQADRTSGVRQPVPDPEFRAFPADTHWRIHIDPGTALVTPTPEFGWWLLHHIGHLCRHHAARSPVAHDHDADQSRHAVGEQTDDLAARRWNQAADAEVNDDLETLGLASPPGVVSPQALGLPEGRLAEEYLSLIEVLDEAHLAGGSHVADLIDCGQAADGIADGGLDTGDADDGTHPMSDLARNLLELRIAHDIEQQVANRTTVPGGWRRWAQQQLRPTIDWRATLRATIRQGLRVGAGQVDYSYRRPSRRPAPDGVILPTMVAPKPEIAVVVDTSGSVSGQQLNTVMTELIGITQYANLRQIRVICCDLVAHPPQTIRAGHMPLLTGGGGTDIRAGIAAASKLKPQPTLIIVLTDGETPWPDHRPPIPVIIAVIRTPRRDPTSTYPIPWWARTVNIDE
;
A
#
# COMPACT_ATOMS: atom_id res chain seq x y z
N MET A 1 28.59 -18.44 -56.47
CA MET A 1 28.58 -19.31 -55.28
C MET A 1 29.26 -18.54 -54.16
N THR A 2 28.44 -17.79 -53.42
CA THR A 2 28.81 -17.11 -52.19
C THR A 2 29.11 -18.17 -51.13
N ASN A 3 30.29 -18.10 -50.53
CA ASN A 3 30.65 -18.95 -49.41
C ASN A 3 29.72 -18.60 -48.23
N PRO A 4 29.11 -19.57 -47.53
CA PRO A 4 28.29 -19.26 -46.37
C PRO A 4 29.20 -18.69 -45.27
N ALA A 5 28.74 -17.64 -44.60
CA ALA A 5 29.42 -17.05 -43.46
C ALA A 5 29.71 -18.14 -42.41
N GLU A 6 30.97 -18.25 -41.99
CA GLU A 6 31.33 -19.07 -40.82
C GLU A 6 30.56 -18.55 -39.60
N PRO A 7 30.02 -19.43 -38.75
CA PRO A 7 29.33 -19.01 -37.53
C PRO A 7 30.29 -18.23 -36.63
N GLU A 8 29.82 -17.07 -36.13
CA GLU A 8 30.57 -16.22 -35.20
C GLU A 8 31.10 -17.06 -34.05
N LYS A 9 32.42 -16.99 -33.80
CA LYS A 9 33.01 -17.60 -32.60
C LYS A 9 32.36 -16.99 -31.36
N PRO A 10 31.85 -17.80 -30.41
CA PRO A 10 31.36 -17.29 -29.14
C PRO A 10 32.49 -16.56 -28.40
N LEU A 11 32.13 -15.56 -27.59
CA LEU A 11 33.04 -14.99 -26.61
C LEU A 11 33.68 -16.10 -25.78
N GLY A 12 34.97 -16.01 -25.49
CA GLY A 12 35.57 -16.86 -24.48
C GLY A 12 34.85 -16.63 -23.16
N ALA A 13 34.35 -17.68 -22.51
CA ALA A 13 33.62 -17.61 -21.25
C ALA A 13 34.35 -16.78 -20.17
N ASP A 14 35.69 -16.80 -20.19
CA ASP A 14 36.55 -16.03 -19.28
C ASP A 14 36.40 -14.51 -19.44
N ALA A 15 36.14 -14.01 -20.66
CA ALA A 15 35.97 -12.57 -20.91
C ALA A 15 34.60 -12.06 -20.47
N ALA A 16 33.55 -12.83 -20.71
CA ALA A 16 32.19 -12.51 -20.27
C ALA A 16 32.11 -12.48 -18.73
N GLU A 17 32.69 -13.47 -18.04
CA GLU A 17 32.74 -13.50 -16.58
C GLU A 17 33.56 -12.33 -16.00
N ALA A 18 34.67 -11.94 -16.66
CA ALA A 18 35.46 -10.79 -16.24
C ALA A 18 34.67 -9.47 -16.33
N TRP A 19 33.89 -9.27 -17.40
CA TRP A 19 33.02 -8.11 -17.53
C TRP A 19 31.85 -8.14 -16.55
N ALA A 20 31.26 -9.30 -16.31
CA ALA A 20 30.24 -9.46 -15.28
C ALA A 20 30.80 -9.12 -13.88
N ALA A 21 32.01 -9.55 -13.57
CA ALA A 21 32.68 -9.21 -12.30
C ALA A 21 32.93 -7.69 -12.18
N GLU A 22 33.41 -7.03 -13.23
CA GLU A 22 33.65 -5.58 -13.20
C GLU A 22 32.33 -4.80 -13.14
N THR A 23 31.29 -5.27 -13.82
CA THR A 23 29.93 -4.72 -13.75
C THR A 23 29.38 -4.80 -12.31
N ARG A 24 29.58 -5.93 -11.61
CA ARG A 24 29.24 -6.04 -10.17
C ARG A 24 30.01 -5.03 -9.33
N ASN A 25 31.28 -4.77 -9.63
CA ASN A 25 32.07 -3.75 -8.91
C ASN A 25 31.54 -2.34 -9.15
N ARG A 26 31.19 -1.99 -10.39
CA ARG A 26 30.55 -0.70 -10.72
C ARG A 26 29.23 -0.50 -9.98
N PHE A 27 28.37 -1.51 -9.99
CA PHE A 27 27.12 -1.49 -9.25
C PHE A 27 27.33 -1.32 -7.74
N ARG A 28 28.32 -2.00 -7.13
CA ARG A 28 28.67 -1.82 -5.72
C ARG A 28 29.15 -0.41 -5.40
N GLN A 29 29.96 0.19 -6.28
CA GLN A 29 30.42 1.58 -6.14
C GLN A 29 29.24 2.57 -6.21
N ALA A 30 28.36 2.40 -7.19
CA ALA A 30 27.15 3.21 -7.37
C ALA A 30 26.22 3.11 -6.15
N ARG A 31 26.01 1.89 -5.64
CA ARG A 31 25.22 1.63 -4.43
C ARG A 31 25.80 2.33 -3.21
N LEU A 32 27.12 2.28 -3.02
CA LEU A 32 27.78 2.95 -1.89
C LEU A 32 27.66 4.47 -2.00
N TRP A 33 27.83 5.02 -3.20
CA TRP A 33 27.63 6.44 -3.46
C TRP A 33 26.18 6.86 -3.15
N ALA A 34 25.20 6.08 -3.60
CA ALA A 34 23.78 6.34 -3.35
C ALA A 34 23.43 6.28 -1.86
N ALA A 35 23.99 5.31 -1.13
CA ALA A 35 23.79 5.19 0.33
C ALA A 35 24.40 6.37 1.10
N HIS A 36 25.48 6.97 0.57
CA HIS A 36 26.02 8.20 1.14
C HIS A 36 25.13 9.42 0.85
N ALA A 37 24.58 9.51 -0.37
CA ALA A 37 23.71 10.61 -0.79
C ALA A 37 22.35 10.60 -0.06
N ALA A 38 21.74 9.42 0.11
CA ALA A 38 20.44 9.23 0.75
C ALA A 38 20.51 8.12 1.82
N PRO A 39 21.11 8.39 3.00
CA PRO A 39 21.37 7.36 4.01
C PRO A 39 20.09 6.70 4.55
N TYR A 40 18.95 7.39 4.52
CA TYR A 40 17.65 6.84 4.90
C TYR A 40 17.09 5.79 3.93
N LEU A 41 17.66 5.63 2.73
CA LEU A 41 17.28 4.60 1.75
C LEU A 41 18.28 3.43 1.69
N THR A 42 19.25 3.37 2.61
CA THR A 42 20.31 2.35 2.59
C THR A 42 19.72 0.93 2.58
N SER A 43 18.73 0.62 3.41
CA SER A 43 18.10 -0.71 3.41
C SER A 43 17.50 -1.08 2.05
N ALA A 44 16.89 -0.13 1.34
CA ALA A 44 16.35 -0.34 0.00
C ALA A 44 17.47 -0.62 -1.02
N LEU A 45 18.53 0.20 -1.00
CA LEU A 45 19.69 0.06 -1.90
C LEU A 45 20.37 -1.31 -1.80
N PHE A 46 20.46 -1.85 -0.58
CA PHE A 46 21.04 -3.17 -0.36
C PHE A 46 20.07 -4.33 -0.58
N ALA A 47 18.77 -4.04 -0.70
CA ALA A 47 17.76 -5.03 -1.06
C ALA A 47 17.64 -5.21 -2.59
N LEU A 48 18.03 -4.20 -3.39
CA LEU A 48 18.08 -4.32 -4.85
C LEU A 48 18.99 -5.47 -5.29
N GLN A 49 18.53 -6.28 -6.24
CA GLN A 49 19.29 -7.39 -6.80
C GLN A 49 19.77 -7.06 -8.22
N PRO A 50 21.08 -7.07 -8.50
CA PRO A 50 21.56 -6.88 -9.86
C PRO A 50 21.32 -8.13 -10.69
N VAL A 51 20.76 -7.98 -11.88
CA VAL A 51 20.71 -8.99 -12.93
C VAL A 51 21.63 -8.50 -14.04
N ILE A 52 22.75 -9.19 -14.25
CA ILE A 52 23.72 -8.80 -15.27
C ILE A 52 23.32 -9.48 -16.57
N LEU A 53 23.07 -8.65 -17.59
CA LEU A 53 22.67 -9.13 -18.90
C LEU A 53 23.87 -9.64 -19.68
N GLU A 54 23.58 -10.50 -20.66
CA GLU A 54 24.58 -10.93 -21.62
C GLU A 54 25.10 -9.70 -22.39
N PRO A 55 26.43 -9.46 -22.41
CA PRO A 55 26.99 -8.24 -22.98
C PRO A 55 26.82 -8.22 -24.50
N ASN A 56 26.28 -7.12 -25.02
CA ASN A 56 26.41 -6.83 -26.44
C ASN A 56 27.87 -6.51 -26.77
N VAL A 57 28.41 -7.06 -27.85
CA VAL A 57 29.83 -6.93 -28.20
C VAL A 57 30.06 -6.37 -29.58
N SER A 58 31.12 -5.57 -29.70
CA SER A 58 31.50 -4.93 -30.95
C SER A 58 31.78 -5.97 -32.04
N ALA A 59 31.26 -5.73 -33.25
CA ALA A 59 31.54 -6.53 -34.42
C ALA A 59 33.05 -6.55 -34.73
N PRO A 60 33.59 -7.67 -35.26
CA PRO A 60 35.01 -7.76 -35.57
C PRO A 60 35.41 -6.72 -36.64
N GLN A 61 36.39 -5.87 -36.36
CA GLN A 61 36.89 -4.90 -37.33
C GLN A 61 38.01 -5.54 -38.16
N PRO A 62 37.80 -5.74 -39.49
CA PRO A 62 38.76 -6.46 -40.30
C PRO A 62 40.12 -5.76 -40.38
N ASP A 63 40.21 -4.44 -40.19
CA ASP A 63 41.44 -3.66 -40.44
C ASP A 63 42.30 -3.40 -39.19
N ASN A 64 41.84 -3.80 -38.01
CA ASN A 64 42.57 -3.56 -36.77
C ASN A 64 43.52 -4.73 -36.45
N GLN A 65 44.83 -4.48 -36.42
CA GLN A 65 45.85 -5.51 -36.25
C GLN A 65 45.79 -6.21 -34.88
N ALA A 66 45.21 -5.53 -33.87
CA ALA A 66 44.92 -6.08 -32.54
C ALA A 66 43.77 -7.11 -32.57
N ASP A 67 42.74 -6.88 -33.39
CA ASP A 67 41.60 -7.81 -33.54
C ASP A 67 42.03 -9.11 -34.23
N ARG A 68 42.96 -9.02 -35.18
CA ARG A 68 43.50 -10.18 -35.93
C ARG A 68 44.39 -11.11 -35.08
N THR A 69 44.95 -10.62 -33.98
CA THR A 69 45.93 -11.36 -33.16
C THR A 69 45.45 -11.70 -31.75
N SER A 70 44.49 -10.95 -31.20
CA SER A 70 43.99 -11.14 -29.83
C SER A 70 42.49 -11.41 -29.72
N GLY A 71 41.68 -11.09 -30.74
CA GLY A 71 40.23 -11.29 -30.72
C GLY A 71 39.50 -10.55 -29.57
N VAL A 72 40.06 -9.45 -29.06
CA VAL A 72 39.52 -8.71 -27.91
C VAL A 72 38.32 -7.87 -28.36
N ARG A 73 37.14 -8.49 -28.34
CA ARG A 73 35.86 -7.79 -28.43
C ARG A 73 35.69 -6.89 -27.21
N GLN A 74 35.02 -5.74 -27.35
CA GLN A 74 34.66 -4.87 -26.23
C GLN A 74 33.14 -4.86 -26.05
N PRO A 75 32.64 -4.71 -24.81
CA PRO A 75 31.22 -4.54 -24.58
C PRO A 75 30.77 -3.19 -25.15
N VAL A 76 29.65 -3.21 -25.87
CA VAL A 76 29.05 -2.03 -26.50
C VAL A 76 27.88 -1.57 -25.64
N PRO A 77 27.84 -0.29 -25.21
CA PRO A 77 26.71 0.23 -24.46
C PRO A 77 25.41 0.11 -25.23
N ASP A 78 24.38 -0.40 -24.57
CA ASP A 78 23.01 -0.40 -25.08
C ASP A 78 22.23 0.84 -24.57
N PRO A 79 21.80 1.76 -25.45
CA PRO A 79 21.00 2.91 -25.08
C PRO A 79 19.65 2.58 -24.41
N GLU A 80 19.08 1.40 -24.67
CA GLU A 80 17.82 0.97 -24.05
C GLU A 80 18.00 0.75 -22.53
N PHE A 81 19.20 0.33 -22.12
CA PHE A 81 19.55 0.06 -20.72
C PHE A 81 20.23 1.26 -20.01
N ARG A 82 20.20 2.46 -20.59
CA ARG A 82 20.83 3.68 -20.01
C ARG A 82 20.34 4.05 -18.61
N ALA A 83 19.13 3.61 -18.25
CA ALA A 83 18.54 3.83 -16.94
C ALA A 83 18.63 2.63 -16.00
N PHE A 84 19.14 1.49 -16.44
CA PHE A 84 19.18 0.25 -15.66
C PHE A 84 17.78 -0.16 -15.16
N PRO A 85 16.83 -0.48 -16.06
CA PRO A 85 15.42 -0.68 -15.73
C PRO A 85 15.21 -1.66 -14.57
N ALA A 86 14.21 -1.36 -13.75
CA ALA A 86 13.86 -2.15 -12.59
C ALA A 86 12.56 -2.93 -12.81
N ASP A 87 12.48 -4.13 -12.24
CA ASP A 87 11.23 -4.89 -12.21
C ASP A 87 10.53 -4.83 -10.85
N THR A 88 9.28 -5.30 -10.80
CA THR A 88 8.51 -5.33 -9.55
C THR A 88 9.08 -6.30 -8.50
N HIS A 89 10.04 -7.16 -8.87
CA HIS A 89 10.71 -8.11 -7.99
C HIS A 89 11.96 -7.53 -7.31
N TRP A 90 12.18 -6.21 -7.41
CA TRP A 90 13.35 -5.49 -6.86
C TRP A 90 14.67 -5.86 -7.54
N ARG A 91 14.59 -6.28 -8.80
CA ARG A 91 15.78 -6.54 -9.63
C ARG A 91 16.07 -5.33 -10.50
N ILE A 92 17.36 -5.08 -10.72
CA ILE A 92 17.88 -4.04 -11.61
C ILE A 92 18.61 -4.75 -12.73
N HIS A 93 18.17 -4.54 -13.97
CA HIS A 93 18.75 -5.16 -15.15
C HIS A 93 19.89 -4.30 -15.68
N ILE A 94 21.09 -4.88 -15.77
CA ILE A 94 22.33 -4.16 -16.00
C ILE A 94 23.01 -4.71 -17.25
N ASP A 95 22.99 -3.92 -18.33
CA ASP A 95 23.88 -4.15 -19.47
C ASP A 95 25.33 -3.81 -19.08
N PRO A 96 26.29 -4.76 -19.23
CA PRO A 96 27.70 -4.50 -18.95
C PRO A 96 28.29 -3.34 -19.76
N GLY A 97 27.93 -3.18 -21.04
CA GLY A 97 28.45 -2.11 -21.87
C GLY A 97 28.14 -0.74 -21.30
N THR A 98 26.87 -0.51 -20.99
CA THR A 98 26.34 0.72 -20.41
C THR A 98 26.87 0.95 -18.99
N ALA A 99 26.89 -0.07 -18.14
CA ALA A 99 27.36 0.05 -16.76
C ALA A 99 28.83 0.45 -16.65
N LEU A 100 29.68 -0.03 -17.56
CA LEU A 100 31.12 0.22 -17.52
C LEU A 100 31.51 1.62 -17.98
N VAL A 101 30.68 2.27 -18.82
CA VAL A 101 30.90 3.65 -19.28
C VAL A 101 30.17 4.70 -18.44
N THR A 102 29.14 4.29 -17.68
CA THR A 102 28.34 5.22 -16.85
C THR A 102 29.12 5.67 -15.62
N PRO A 103 29.23 6.99 -15.36
CA PRO A 103 29.84 7.51 -14.14
C PRO A 103 29.15 7.01 -12.86
N THR A 104 29.93 6.75 -11.81
CA THR A 104 29.40 6.25 -10.53
C THR A 104 28.27 7.12 -9.93
N PRO A 105 28.34 8.46 -9.93
CA PRO A 105 27.25 9.30 -9.44
C PRO A 105 25.95 9.15 -10.26
N GLU A 106 26.08 9.02 -11.58
CA GLU A 106 24.94 8.85 -12.49
C GLU A 106 24.26 7.49 -12.30
N PHE A 107 25.04 6.42 -12.20
CA PHE A 107 24.48 5.10 -11.89
C PHE A 107 23.85 5.10 -10.49
N GLY A 108 24.49 5.72 -9.50
CA GLY A 108 23.93 5.84 -8.16
C GLY A 108 22.62 6.64 -8.12
N TRP A 109 22.49 7.66 -8.97
CA TRP A 109 21.25 8.42 -9.16
C TRP A 109 20.12 7.51 -9.66
N TRP A 110 20.37 6.69 -10.69
CA TRP A 110 19.40 5.73 -11.21
C TRP A 110 18.96 4.71 -10.15
N LEU A 111 19.86 4.24 -9.29
CA LEU A 111 19.48 3.35 -8.19
C LEU A 111 18.51 4.02 -7.19
N LEU A 112 18.72 5.29 -6.86
CA LEU A 112 17.81 6.05 -6.00
C LEU A 112 16.47 6.31 -6.68
N HIS A 113 16.50 6.60 -7.97
CA HIS A 113 15.31 6.77 -8.80
C HIS A 113 14.44 5.49 -8.80
N HIS A 114 15.03 4.33 -9.07
CA HIS A 114 14.30 3.05 -9.05
C HIS A 114 13.72 2.68 -7.68
N ILE A 115 14.41 3.00 -6.59
CA ILE A 115 13.85 2.86 -5.24
C ILE A 115 12.60 3.71 -5.07
N GLY A 116 12.58 4.89 -5.69
CA GLY A 116 11.40 5.76 -5.75
C GLY A 116 10.20 5.04 -6.35
N HIS A 117 10.34 4.46 -7.55
CA HIS A 117 9.27 3.68 -8.21
C HIS A 117 8.80 2.50 -7.36
N LEU A 118 9.75 1.71 -6.85
CA LEU A 118 9.47 0.49 -6.08
C LEU A 118 8.72 0.79 -4.77
N CYS A 119 9.21 1.75 -3.97
CA CYS A 119 8.58 2.07 -2.68
C CYS A 119 7.22 2.75 -2.85
N ARG A 120 7.01 3.47 -3.95
CA ARG A 120 5.75 4.16 -4.27
C ARG A 120 4.75 3.30 -5.01
N HIS A 121 5.11 2.06 -5.32
CA HIS A 121 4.29 1.10 -6.04
C HIS A 121 3.74 1.66 -7.36
N HIS A 122 4.58 2.38 -8.13
CA HIS A 122 4.13 3.00 -9.39
C HIS A 122 3.54 1.98 -10.37
N ALA A 123 4.18 0.81 -10.51
CA ALA A 123 3.63 -0.31 -11.27
C ALA A 123 2.16 -0.67 -10.91
N ALA A 124 1.81 -0.66 -9.61
CA ALA A 124 0.47 -1.02 -9.14
C ALA A 124 -0.53 0.15 -9.19
N ARG A 125 -0.03 1.40 -9.23
CA ARG A 125 -0.83 2.62 -9.37
C ARG A 125 -1.06 3.01 -10.83
N SER A 126 -0.31 2.39 -11.73
CA SER A 126 -0.37 2.61 -13.17
C SER A 126 -1.76 2.29 -13.73
N PRO A 127 -2.40 3.25 -14.43
CA PRO A 127 -3.68 3.00 -15.08
C PRO A 127 -3.54 2.07 -16.29
N VAL A 128 -2.33 1.95 -16.87
CA VAL A 128 -2.09 1.14 -18.08
C VAL A 128 -1.84 -0.34 -17.79
N ALA A 129 -1.37 -0.69 -16.58
CA ALA A 129 -1.15 -2.08 -16.20
C ALA A 129 -2.45 -2.92 -16.13
N HIS A 130 -3.61 -2.27 -15.94
CA HIS A 130 -4.90 -2.93 -15.81
C HIS A 130 -5.65 -3.15 -17.13
N ASP A 131 -5.31 -2.40 -18.18
CA ASP A 131 -5.97 -2.47 -19.49
C ASP A 131 -5.33 -3.49 -20.44
N HIS A 132 -4.07 -3.88 -20.19
CA HIS A 132 -3.37 -4.90 -20.97
C HIS A 132 -3.63 -6.29 -20.37
N ASP A 133 -4.73 -6.94 -20.77
CA ASP A 133 -4.94 -8.38 -20.56
C ASP A 133 -3.66 -9.14 -20.96
N ALA A 134 -3.22 -10.07 -20.11
CA ALA A 134 -1.94 -10.79 -20.15
C ALA A 134 -1.63 -11.61 -21.42
N ASP A 135 -2.43 -11.47 -22.48
CA ASP A 135 -2.38 -12.23 -23.74
C ASP A 135 -1.75 -11.44 -24.91
N GLN A 136 -1.29 -10.21 -24.68
CA GLN A 136 -0.57 -9.43 -25.71
C GLN A 136 0.85 -9.06 -25.26
N SER A 137 1.67 -10.07 -25.03
CA SER A 137 3.13 -9.93 -25.06
C SER A 137 3.55 -9.56 -26.49
N ARG A 138 3.65 -8.26 -26.78
CA ARG A 138 4.28 -7.76 -28.00
C ARG A 138 5.78 -7.60 -27.76
N HIS A 139 6.45 -8.67 -28.16
CA HIS A 139 7.85 -8.86 -28.55
C HIS A 139 8.76 -7.62 -28.67
N ALA A 140 10.00 -7.82 -28.19
CA ALA A 140 11.21 -7.29 -28.79
C ALA A 140 11.12 -7.36 -30.33
N VAL A 141 11.33 -6.21 -30.99
CA VAL A 141 11.24 -6.00 -32.45
C VAL A 141 9.79 -5.90 -32.99
N GLY A 142 9.15 -4.75 -32.79
CA GLY A 142 7.94 -4.38 -33.53
C GLY A 142 7.37 -3.03 -33.10
N GLU A 143 7.35 -2.06 -34.03
CA GLU A 143 6.67 -0.75 -34.01
C GLU A 143 6.21 -0.20 -32.64
N GLN A 144 6.85 0.90 -32.20
CA GLN A 144 6.35 1.86 -31.22
C GLN A 144 4.85 2.16 -31.45
N THR A 145 3.96 1.33 -30.91
CA THR A 145 2.61 1.77 -30.60
C THR A 145 2.74 2.61 -29.36
N ASP A 146 2.99 3.88 -29.64
CA ASP A 146 2.88 5.07 -28.81
C ASP A 146 1.59 5.03 -27.96
N ASP A 147 1.55 4.19 -26.92
CA ASP A 147 0.49 4.24 -25.93
C ASP A 147 0.69 5.53 -25.14
N LEU A 148 0.05 6.59 -25.62
CA LEU A 148 0.10 7.92 -25.04
C LEU A 148 -0.22 7.89 -23.53
N ALA A 149 -1.07 6.96 -23.07
CA ALA A 149 -1.37 6.79 -21.66
C ALA A 149 -0.15 6.27 -20.88
N ALA A 150 0.55 5.25 -21.41
CA ALA A 150 1.74 4.69 -20.78
C ALA A 150 2.87 5.73 -20.72
N ARG A 151 3.04 6.47 -21.81
CA ARG A 151 4.00 7.59 -21.90
C ARG A 151 3.76 8.65 -20.85
N ARG A 152 2.51 9.11 -20.71
CA ARG A 152 2.13 10.12 -19.72
C ARG A 152 2.30 9.61 -18.29
N TRP A 153 1.97 8.34 -18.05
CA TRP A 153 2.18 7.71 -16.75
C TRP A 153 3.67 7.68 -16.40
N ASN A 154 4.54 7.24 -17.30
CA ASN A 154 5.99 7.20 -17.06
C ASN A 154 6.56 8.59 -16.78
N GLN A 155 6.16 9.62 -17.55
CA GLN A 155 6.55 11.00 -17.25
C GLN A 155 6.08 11.48 -15.87
N ALA A 156 4.86 11.12 -15.48
CA ALA A 156 4.28 11.52 -14.20
C ALA A 156 4.93 10.80 -13.01
N ALA A 157 5.20 9.50 -13.16
CA ALA A 157 5.90 8.67 -12.20
C ALA A 157 7.35 9.15 -12.01
N ASP A 158 8.06 9.42 -13.10
CA ASP A 158 9.39 10.01 -13.09
C ASP A 158 9.39 11.37 -12.41
N ALA A 159 8.41 12.23 -12.70
CA ALA A 159 8.29 13.54 -12.09
C ALA A 159 8.10 13.45 -10.56
N GLU A 160 7.29 12.51 -10.04
CA GLU A 160 7.15 12.28 -8.59
C GLU A 160 8.48 11.85 -7.94
N VAL A 161 9.26 11.01 -8.61
CA VAL A 161 10.54 10.52 -8.07
C VAL A 161 11.65 11.57 -8.17
N ASN A 162 11.77 12.20 -9.34
CA ASN A 162 12.86 13.12 -9.64
C ASN A 162 12.76 14.42 -8.85
N ASP A 163 11.55 14.81 -8.43
CA ASP A 163 11.31 15.90 -7.47
C ASP A 163 12.11 15.74 -6.16
N ASP A 164 12.12 14.52 -5.59
CA ASP A 164 12.89 14.24 -4.37
C ASP A 164 14.41 14.27 -4.64
N LEU A 165 14.86 13.82 -5.82
CA LEU A 165 16.28 13.80 -6.20
C LEU A 165 16.81 15.21 -6.50
N GLU A 166 15.98 16.07 -7.10
CA GLU A 166 16.24 17.49 -7.29
C GLU A 166 16.30 18.23 -5.95
N THR A 167 15.39 17.91 -5.02
CA THR A 167 15.40 18.45 -3.65
C THR A 167 16.69 18.11 -2.89
N LEU A 168 17.29 16.94 -3.17
CA LEU A 168 18.61 16.56 -2.63
C LEU A 168 19.78 17.31 -3.30
N GLY A 169 19.55 18.04 -4.39
CA GLY A 169 20.57 18.75 -5.15
C GLY A 169 21.48 17.82 -5.95
N LEU A 170 21.00 16.62 -6.31
CA LEU A 170 21.77 15.69 -7.14
C LEU A 170 21.71 16.13 -8.60
N ALA A 171 22.83 16.01 -9.32
CA ALA A 171 22.88 16.32 -10.74
C ALA A 171 22.11 15.26 -11.53
N SER A 172 21.04 15.68 -12.20
CA SER A 172 20.19 14.81 -13.01
C SER A 172 20.90 14.31 -14.27
N PRO A 173 20.77 13.02 -14.62
CA PRO A 173 21.23 12.50 -15.91
C PRO A 173 20.55 13.24 -17.09
N PRO A 174 21.18 13.29 -18.27
CA PRO A 174 20.56 13.93 -19.44
C PRO A 174 19.22 13.28 -19.79
N GLY A 175 18.22 14.10 -20.13
CA GLY A 175 16.93 13.65 -20.67
C GLY A 175 15.92 13.13 -19.64
N VAL A 176 16.23 13.16 -18.34
CA VAL A 176 15.25 12.79 -17.31
C VAL A 176 14.16 13.86 -17.18
N VAL A 177 12.94 13.42 -16.88
CA VAL A 177 11.77 14.28 -16.73
C VAL A 177 11.65 14.72 -15.28
N SER A 178 11.52 16.02 -15.04
CA SER A 178 11.27 16.55 -13.70
C SER A 178 10.16 17.59 -13.70
N PRO A 179 9.53 17.86 -12.54
CA PRO A 179 8.51 18.90 -12.44
C PRO A 179 9.05 20.26 -12.89
N GLN A 180 10.30 20.57 -12.53
CA GLN A 180 10.95 21.81 -12.93
C GLN A 180 11.15 21.89 -14.45
N ALA A 181 11.59 20.80 -15.09
CA ALA A 181 11.76 20.72 -16.55
C ALA A 181 10.43 20.87 -17.30
N LEU A 182 9.32 20.39 -16.70
CA LEU A 182 7.96 20.51 -17.25
C LEU A 182 7.27 21.84 -16.90
N GLY A 183 7.87 22.69 -16.06
CA GLY A 183 7.24 23.91 -15.57
C GLY A 183 6.05 23.66 -14.63
N LEU A 184 6.02 22.50 -13.97
CA LEU A 184 4.97 22.06 -13.05
C LEU A 184 5.34 22.33 -11.58
N PRO A 185 4.35 22.46 -10.68
CA PRO A 185 4.62 22.64 -9.26
C PRO A 185 5.24 21.38 -8.63
N GLU A 186 6.22 21.58 -7.75
CA GLU A 186 6.85 20.52 -6.95
C GLU A 186 5.89 19.90 -5.92
N GLY A 187 6.27 18.73 -5.40
CA GLY A 187 5.67 18.05 -4.26
C GLY A 187 4.39 17.26 -4.55
N ARG A 188 4.08 16.97 -5.80
CA ARG A 188 2.86 16.26 -6.23
C ARG A 188 3.06 14.75 -6.32
N LEU A 189 1.95 14.01 -6.28
CA LEU A 189 1.91 12.58 -6.59
C LEU A 189 1.86 12.34 -8.11
N ALA A 190 2.24 11.15 -8.56
CA ALA A 190 2.19 10.74 -9.96
C ALA A 190 0.81 10.96 -10.59
N GLU A 191 -0.30 10.67 -9.90
CA GLU A 191 -1.65 10.89 -10.46
C GLU A 191 -1.98 12.38 -10.63
N GLU A 192 -1.46 13.24 -9.74
CA GLU A 192 -1.61 14.69 -9.89
C GLU A 192 -0.76 15.21 -11.06
N TYR A 193 0.47 14.70 -11.21
CA TYR A 193 1.31 15.03 -12.37
C TYR A 193 0.70 14.52 -13.68
N LEU A 194 0.10 13.32 -13.68
CA LEU A 194 -0.58 12.77 -14.84
C LEU A 194 -1.68 13.72 -15.32
N SER A 195 -2.56 14.16 -14.42
CA SER A 195 -3.62 15.12 -14.76
C SER A 195 -3.06 16.45 -15.31
N LEU A 196 -1.92 16.93 -14.78
CA LEU A 196 -1.29 18.15 -15.26
C LEU A 196 -0.65 17.96 -16.64
N ILE A 197 0.01 16.84 -16.88
CA ILE A 197 0.64 16.48 -18.16
C ILE A 197 -0.42 16.29 -19.25
N GLU A 198 -1.55 15.65 -18.93
CA GLU A 198 -2.68 15.52 -19.86
C GLU A 198 -3.17 16.89 -20.34
N VAL A 199 -3.35 17.84 -19.42
CA VAL A 199 -3.74 19.22 -19.75
C VAL A 199 -2.67 19.93 -20.59
N LEU A 200 -1.38 19.74 -20.27
CA LEU A 200 -0.27 20.34 -21.02
C LEU A 200 -0.17 19.79 -22.44
N ASP A 201 -0.34 18.48 -22.62
CA ASP A 201 -0.32 17.82 -23.93
C ASP A 201 -1.51 18.26 -24.78
N GLU A 202 -2.71 18.34 -24.19
CA GLU A 202 -3.91 18.87 -24.86
C GLU A 202 -3.68 20.31 -25.34
N ALA A 203 -2.96 21.12 -24.57
CA ALA A 203 -2.58 22.47 -24.96
C ALA A 203 -1.47 22.50 -26.03
N HIS A 204 -0.50 21.57 -26.00
CA HIS A 204 0.62 21.48 -26.95
C HIS A 204 0.25 20.89 -28.30
N LEU A 205 -0.77 20.02 -28.36
CA LEU A 205 -1.36 19.52 -29.61
C LEU A 205 -1.92 20.64 -30.50
N ALA A 206 -2.05 21.87 -29.97
CA ALA A 206 -2.40 23.08 -30.71
C ALA A 206 -1.20 23.86 -31.31
N GLY A 207 0.07 23.45 -31.12
CA GLY A 207 1.19 24.11 -31.78
C GLY A 207 2.63 23.91 -31.27
N GLY A 208 3.06 22.74 -30.79
CA GLY A 208 4.47 22.56 -30.37
C GLY A 208 5.03 21.13 -30.45
N SER A 209 6.35 21.05 -30.54
CA SER A 209 7.19 19.85 -30.73
C SER A 209 7.16 18.86 -29.56
N HIS A 210 7.24 17.56 -29.88
CA HIS A 210 7.24 16.42 -28.95
C HIS A 210 8.23 16.58 -27.78
N VAL A 211 7.76 16.24 -26.57
CA VAL A 211 8.57 16.09 -25.35
C VAL A 211 9.58 14.95 -25.53
N ALA A 212 10.76 15.08 -24.92
CA ALA A 212 11.94 14.22 -25.06
C ALA A 212 11.61 12.70 -25.08
N ASP A 213 12.40 11.95 -25.85
CA ASP A 213 12.33 10.49 -25.92
C ASP A 213 12.28 9.89 -24.50
N LEU A 214 11.24 9.11 -24.21
CA LEU A 214 11.05 8.50 -22.91
C LEU A 214 12.21 7.59 -22.58
N ILE A 215 12.71 7.74 -21.36
CA ILE A 215 13.66 6.81 -20.79
C ILE A 215 12.85 5.65 -20.22
N ASP A 216 13.22 4.44 -20.61
CA ASP A 216 12.58 3.24 -20.09
C ASP A 216 13.10 2.93 -18.68
N CYS A 217 12.22 3.08 -17.69
CA CYS A 217 12.50 2.76 -16.29
C CYS A 217 12.12 1.30 -15.94
N GLY A 218 11.53 0.57 -16.90
CA GLY A 218 11.07 -0.80 -16.78
C GLY A 218 9.75 -0.96 -16.01
N GLN A 219 9.33 -2.21 -15.87
CA GLN A 219 8.10 -2.62 -15.20
C GLN A 219 7.86 -1.98 -13.82
N ALA A 220 8.88 -1.61 -13.05
CA ALA A 220 8.69 -0.94 -11.75
C ALA A 220 7.94 0.41 -11.88
N ALA A 221 8.03 1.07 -13.03
CA ALA A 221 7.37 2.35 -13.31
C ALA A 221 5.91 2.18 -13.79
N ASP A 222 5.66 1.38 -14.83
CA ASP A 222 4.35 1.26 -15.48
C ASP A 222 3.63 -0.06 -15.26
N GLY A 223 4.30 -1.08 -14.72
CA GLY A 223 3.73 -2.41 -14.51
C GLY A 223 3.62 -3.25 -15.79
N ILE A 224 4.12 -2.77 -16.92
CA ILE A 224 4.06 -3.50 -18.20
C ILE A 224 5.18 -4.55 -18.22
N ALA A 225 4.82 -5.78 -18.58
CA ALA A 225 5.81 -6.86 -18.65
C ALA A 225 6.73 -6.68 -19.87
N ASP A 226 8.00 -6.39 -19.62
CA ASP A 226 9.02 -6.32 -20.65
C ASP A 226 9.36 -7.74 -21.09
N GLY A 227 8.80 -8.17 -22.23
CA GLY A 227 8.73 -9.55 -22.75
C GLY A 227 10.05 -10.30 -23.02
N GLY A 228 11.13 -9.97 -22.32
CA GLY A 228 12.39 -10.71 -22.24
C GLY A 228 13.19 -10.49 -20.94
N LEU A 229 12.78 -9.57 -20.06
CA LEU A 229 13.44 -9.28 -18.78
C LEU A 229 12.77 -9.98 -17.58
N ASP A 230 11.54 -10.47 -17.76
CA ASP A 230 10.88 -11.36 -16.80
C ASP A 230 11.49 -12.77 -16.86
N THR A 231 12.76 -12.87 -16.47
CA THR A 231 13.40 -14.16 -16.25
C THR A 231 12.84 -14.72 -14.95
N GLY A 232 11.78 -15.53 -15.06
CA GLY A 232 11.37 -16.43 -14.00
C GLY A 232 12.58 -17.23 -13.50
N ASP A 233 12.70 -17.36 -12.17
CA ASP A 233 13.78 -18.05 -11.44
C ASP A 233 15.09 -18.20 -12.23
N ALA A 234 15.79 -17.08 -12.45
CA ALA A 234 17.14 -17.12 -12.98
C ALA A 234 18.03 -17.96 -12.04
N ASP A 235 18.72 -18.96 -12.60
CA ASP A 235 19.57 -19.94 -11.91
C ASP A 235 20.86 -19.32 -11.28
N ASP A 236 20.92 -17.98 -11.17
CA ASP A 236 22.04 -17.18 -10.65
C ASP A 236 21.83 -16.69 -9.19
N GLY A 237 20.89 -17.31 -8.46
CA GLY A 237 20.67 -17.04 -7.03
C GLY A 237 19.93 -15.74 -6.70
N THR A 238 19.28 -15.10 -7.70
CA THR A 238 18.41 -13.93 -7.53
C THR A 238 16.97 -14.36 -7.28
N HIS A 239 16.56 -14.41 -6.01
CA HIS A 239 15.19 -14.76 -5.64
C HIS A 239 14.29 -13.52 -5.64
N PRO A 240 13.11 -13.58 -6.29
CA PRO A 240 12.17 -12.47 -6.30
C PRO A 240 11.78 -12.11 -4.86
N MET A 241 11.69 -10.81 -4.56
CA MET A 241 11.32 -10.36 -3.23
C MET A 241 9.86 -10.70 -2.95
N SER A 242 9.61 -11.48 -1.88
CA SER A 242 8.24 -11.80 -1.45
C SER A 242 7.52 -10.57 -0.90
N ASP A 243 6.19 -10.56 -0.99
CA ASP A 243 5.35 -9.47 -0.45
C ASP A 243 5.61 -9.22 1.04
N LEU A 244 5.84 -10.28 1.83
CA LEU A 244 6.17 -10.13 3.25
C LEU A 244 7.53 -9.44 3.44
N ALA A 245 8.55 -9.84 2.66
CA ALA A 245 9.87 -9.21 2.73
C ALA A 245 9.80 -7.74 2.30
N ARG A 246 9.04 -7.44 1.23
CA ARG A 246 8.78 -6.08 0.76
C ARG A 246 8.11 -5.22 1.82
N ASN A 247 7.01 -5.70 2.42
CA ASN A 247 6.31 -4.97 3.48
C ASN A 247 7.20 -4.69 4.70
N LEU A 248 8.03 -5.65 5.11
CA LEU A 248 8.98 -5.46 6.22
C LEU A 248 10.08 -4.45 5.85
N LEU A 249 10.54 -4.47 4.60
CA LEU A 249 11.52 -3.53 4.08
C LEU A 249 10.94 -2.10 4.04
N GLU A 250 9.73 -1.92 3.54
CA GLU A 250 9.05 -0.62 3.49
C GLU A 250 8.82 -0.04 4.89
N LEU A 251 8.36 -0.85 5.84
CA LEU A 251 8.25 -0.45 7.25
C LEU A 251 9.61 -0.05 7.83
N ARG A 252 10.68 -0.76 7.47
CA ARG A 252 12.04 -0.44 7.91
C ARG A 252 12.51 0.91 7.33
N ILE A 253 12.33 1.13 6.03
CA ILE A 253 12.69 2.39 5.36
C ILE A 253 11.92 3.55 5.97
N ALA A 254 10.62 3.39 6.19
CA ALA A 254 9.80 4.42 6.80
C ALA A 254 10.29 4.79 8.22
N HIS A 255 10.69 3.79 9.00
CA HIS A 255 11.29 4.01 10.31
C HIS A 255 12.65 4.73 10.21
N ASP A 256 13.52 4.32 9.29
CA ASP A 256 14.83 4.94 9.08
C ASP A 256 14.69 6.41 8.63
N ILE A 257 13.71 6.73 7.79
CA ILE A 257 13.36 8.11 7.40
C ILE A 257 12.97 8.95 8.63
N GLU A 258 12.03 8.48 9.44
CA GLU A 258 11.60 9.22 10.64
C GLU A 258 12.74 9.38 11.66
N GLN A 259 13.62 8.39 11.78
CA GLN A 259 14.84 8.52 12.61
C GLN A 259 15.79 9.60 12.07
N GLN A 260 16.03 9.64 10.75
CA GLN A 260 16.89 10.67 10.14
C GLN A 260 16.29 12.07 10.32
N VAL A 261 14.97 12.22 10.16
CA VAL A 261 14.26 13.48 10.43
C VAL A 261 14.40 13.89 11.90
N ALA A 262 14.25 12.95 12.84
CA ALA A 262 14.45 13.22 14.27
C ALA A 262 15.90 13.66 14.59
N ASN A 263 16.87 13.11 13.86
CA ASN A 263 18.29 13.50 13.92
C ASN A 263 18.61 14.81 13.17
N ARG A 264 17.60 15.51 12.64
CA ARG A 264 17.71 16.76 11.88
C ARG A 264 18.49 16.63 10.57
N THR A 265 18.53 15.43 10.00
CA THR A 265 18.98 15.21 8.62
C THR A 265 17.90 15.74 7.68
N THR A 266 18.30 16.48 6.65
CA THR A 266 17.38 16.91 5.59
C THR A 266 16.91 15.70 4.81
N VAL A 267 15.59 15.50 4.76
CA VAL A 267 14.93 14.48 3.94
C VAL A 267 13.91 15.19 3.07
N PRO A 268 13.83 14.88 1.76
CA PRO A 268 12.82 15.43 0.87
C PRO A 268 11.39 15.24 1.40
N GLY A 269 10.52 16.20 1.06
CA GLY A 269 9.15 16.22 1.55
C GLY A 269 8.33 15.00 1.10
N GLY A 270 8.57 14.48 -0.11
CA GLY A 270 7.91 13.29 -0.65
C GLY A 270 8.19 12.07 0.21
N TRP A 271 9.47 11.76 0.45
CA TRP A 271 9.89 10.67 1.34
C TRP A 271 9.34 10.77 2.76
N ARG A 272 9.29 11.97 3.34
CA ARG A 272 8.71 12.17 4.67
C ARG A 272 7.20 11.87 4.69
N ARG A 273 6.45 12.36 3.70
CA ARG A 273 5.01 12.07 3.58
C ARG A 273 4.75 10.58 3.40
N TRP A 274 5.53 9.93 2.52
CA TRP A 274 5.46 8.49 2.29
C TRP A 274 5.73 7.71 3.58
N ALA A 275 6.81 8.02 4.31
CA ALA A 275 7.14 7.33 5.56
C ALA A 275 6.04 7.47 6.62
N GLN A 276 5.47 8.66 6.76
CA GLN A 276 4.35 8.90 7.66
C GLN A 276 3.12 8.11 7.27
N GLN A 277 2.84 7.97 5.97
CA GLN A 277 1.73 7.16 5.48
C GLN A 277 1.96 5.67 5.77
N GLN A 278 3.17 5.15 5.56
CA GLN A 278 3.50 3.76 5.86
C GLN A 278 3.45 3.42 7.36
N LEU A 279 3.83 4.36 8.22
CA LEU A 279 3.80 4.20 9.67
C LEU A 279 2.45 4.56 10.29
N ARG A 280 1.47 5.05 9.50
CA ARG A 280 0.10 5.21 9.99
C ARG A 280 -0.43 3.82 10.33
N PRO A 281 -0.95 3.61 11.55
CA PRO A 281 -1.53 2.33 11.90
C PRO A 281 -2.82 2.15 11.09
N THR A 282 -2.74 1.38 10.00
CA THR A 282 -3.92 0.83 9.31
C THR A 282 -4.52 -0.25 10.20
N ILE A 283 -5.17 0.16 11.29
CA ILE A 283 -5.92 -0.76 12.12
C ILE A 283 -7.11 -1.19 11.26
N ASP A 284 -7.18 -2.47 10.87
CA ASP A 284 -8.42 -3.05 10.36
C ASP A 284 -9.48 -2.89 11.47
N TRP A 285 -10.25 -1.81 11.37
CA TRP A 285 -11.27 -1.48 12.35
C TRP A 285 -12.33 -2.57 12.38
N ARG A 286 -12.52 -3.32 11.29
CA ARG A 286 -13.43 -4.48 11.23
C ARG A 286 -12.87 -5.62 12.09
N ALA A 287 -11.58 -5.95 11.97
CA ALA A 287 -10.93 -6.93 12.85
C ALA A 287 -10.96 -6.49 14.32
N THR A 288 -10.71 -5.22 14.61
CA THR A 288 -10.75 -4.67 15.98
C THR A 288 -12.15 -4.69 16.56
N LEU A 289 -13.16 -4.30 15.77
CA LEU A 289 -14.56 -4.37 16.14
C LEU A 289 -14.99 -5.81 16.41
N ARG A 290 -14.64 -6.75 15.52
CA ARG A 290 -14.88 -8.20 15.71
C ARG A 290 -14.26 -8.73 17.00
N ALA A 291 -12.99 -8.40 17.26
CA ALA A 291 -12.29 -8.83 18.47
C ALA A 291 -12.92 -8.25 19.74
N THR A 292 -13.32 -6.99 19.70
CA THR A 292 -13.93 -6.27 20.83
C THR A 292 -15.33 -6.78 21.13
N ILE A 293 -16.17 -7.00 20.10
CA ILE A 293 -17.49 -7.62 20.23
C ILE A 293 -17.34 -9.03 20.81
N ARG A 294 -16.43 -9.85 20.29
CA ARG A 294 -16.18 -11.21 20.80
C ARG A 294 -15.79 -11.20 22.28
N GLN A 295 -14.96 -10.25 22.71
CA GLN A 295 -14.61 -10.11 24.12
C GLN A 295 -15.81 -9.69 24.97
N GLY A 296 -16.65 -8.77 24.49
CA GLY A 296 -17.90 -8.38 25.16
C GLY A 296 -18.87 -9.56 25.30
N LEU A 297 -19.03 -10.35 24.25
CA LEU A 297 -19.90 -11.53 24.26
C LEU A 297 -19.39 -12.65 25.18
N ARG A 298 -18.06 -12.84 25.31
CA ARG A 298 -17.49 -13.82 26.26
C ARG A 298 -17.89 -13.56 27.71
N VAL A 299 -18.01 -12.29 28.09
CA VAL A 299 -18.48 -11.91 29.44
C VAL A 299 -19.93 -12.35 29.66
N GLY A 300 -20.77 -12.34 28.62
CA GLY A 300 -22.18 -12.76 28.71
C GLY A 300 -22.44 -14.26 28.45
N ALA A 301 -21.57 -14.94 27.71
CA ALA A 301 -21.77 -16.32 27.24
C ALA A 301 -21.10 -17.41 28.10
N GLY A 302 -20.46 -17.05 29.23
CA GLY A 302 -19.86 -18.01 30.13
C GLY A 302 -20.89 -19.02 30.69
N GLN A 303 -20.46 -20.25 30.96
CA GLN A 303 -21.21 -21.23 31.77
C GLN A 303 -21.23 -20.75 33.22
N VAL A 304 -21.95 -19.66 33.52
CA VAL A 304 -21.89 -18.97 34.82
C VAL A 304 -23.20 -19.03 35.60
N ASP A 305 -24.25 -19.64 35.04
CA ASP A 305 -25.56 -19.61 35.66
C ASP A 305 -26.21 -21.00 35.79
N TYR A 306 -26.90 -21.17 36.91
CA TYR A 306 -27.57 -22.38 37.35
C TYR A 306 -29.07 -22.20 37.13
N SER A 307 -29.66 -22.99 36.22
CA SER A 307 -31.10 -22.95 35.97
C SER A 307 -31.81 -24.15 36.60
N TYR A 308 -32.86 -23.86 37.37
CA TYR A 308 -33.83 -24.85 37.86
C TYR A 308 -35.02 -25.02 36.91
N ARG A 309 -35.07 -24.27 35.79
CA ARG A 309 -36.18 -24.37 34.82
C ARG A 309 -36.23 -25.73 34.13
N ARG A 310 -35.08 -26.38 33.99
CA ARG A 310 -34.94 -27.78 33.59
C ARG A 310 -33.87 -28.40 34.48
N PRO A 311 -34.25 -28.95 35.65
CA PRO A 311 -33.29 -29.51 36.59
C PRO A 311 -32.45 -30.63 35.96
N SER A 312 -31.23 -30.78 36.46
CA SER A 312 -30.33 -31.84 36.05
C SER A 312 -30.96 -33.20 36.37
N ARG A 313 -30.92 -34.14 35.42
CA ARG A 313 -31.36 -35.52 35.62
C ARG A 313 -30.32 -36.39 36.34
N ARG A 314 -29.18 -35.82 36.72
CA ARG A 314 -28.14 -36.54 37.44
C ARG A 314 -28.65 -36.91 38.83
N PRO A 315 -28.41 -38.15 39.31
CA PRO A 315 -28.78 -38.54 40.67
C PRO A 315 -28.07 -37.61 41.66
N ALA A 316 -28.82 -37.08 42.63
CA ALA A 316 -28.30 -36.24 43.69
C ALA A 316 -28.64 -36.90 45.04
N PRO A 317 -27.76 -36.81 46.06
CA PRO A 317 -28.08 -37.28 47.40
C PRO A 317 -29.27 -36.51 48.00
N ASP A 318 -30.05 -37.19 48.84
CA ASP A 318 -31.05 -36.61 49.76
C ASP A 318 -32.11 -35.68 49.15
N GLY A 319 -32.64 -36.01 47.97
CA GLY A 319 -33.77 -35.27 47.37
C GLY A 319 -33.42 -33.85 46.90
N VAL A 320 -32.13 -33.51 46.83
CA VAL A 320 -31.65 -32.22 46.35
C VAL A 320 -31.86 -32.11 44.84
N ILE A 321 -32.61 -31.10 44.40
CA ILE A 321 -32.75 -30.79 42.98
C ILE A 321 -31.47 -30.09 42.53
N LEU A 322 -30.72 -30.72 41.62
CA LEU A 322 -29.52 -30.09 41.06
C LEU A 322 -29.89 -29.17 39.88
N PRO A 323 -29.33 -27.96 39.82
CA PRO A 323 -29.52 -27.07 38.68
C PRO A 323 -28.80 -27.61 37.43
N THR A 324 -29.25 -27.17 36.26
CA THR A 324 -28.52 -27.37 34.99
C THR A 324 -27.69 -26.13 34.68
N MET A 325 -26.45 -26.31 34.24
CA MET A 325 -25.64 -25.22 33.70
C MET A 325 -26.25 -24.74 32.39
N VAL A 326 -26.57 -23.45 32.33
CA VAL A 326 -27.03 -22.82 31.10
C VAL A 326 -25.97 -21.86 30.56
N ALA A 327 -25.85 -21.80 29.24
CA ALA A 327 -25.15 -20.74 28.54
C ALA A 327 -26.22 -19.85 27.90
N PRO A 328 -26.60 -18.73 28.53
CA PRO A 328 -27.55 -17.78 27.94
C PRO A 328 -27.05 -17.36 26.55
N LYS A 329 -27.95 -17.30 25.57
CA LYS A 329 -27.59 -16.74 24.27
C LYS A 329 -27.35 -15.24 24.46
N PRO A 330 -26.20 -14.72 24.05
CA PRO A 330 -25.93 -13.30 24.22
C PRO A 330 -26.90 -12.49 23.34
N GLU A 331 -27.36 -11.37 23.89
CA GLU A 331 -28.24 -10.41 23.23
C GLU A 331 -27.44 -9.12 23.02
N ILE A 332 -27.48 -8.55 21.81
CA ILE A 332 -26.81 -7.28 21.48
C ILE A 332 -27.86 -6.21 21.20
N ALA A 333 -27.67 -5.04 21.81
CA ALA A 333 -28.36 -3.81 21.42
C ALA A 333 -27.39 -2.86 20.72
N VAL A 334 -27.80 -2.28 19.60
CA VAL A 334 -27.04 -1.28 18.84
C VAL A 334 -27.79 0.04 18.97
N VAL A 335 -27.13 1.06 19.50
CA VAL A 335 -27.62 2.43 19.53
C VAL A 335 -26.97 3.17 18.37
N VAL A 336 -27.77 3.69 17.46
CA VAL A 336 -27.32 4.41 16.26
C VAL A 336 -27.62 5.87 16.45
N ASP A 337 -26.59 6.69 16.51
CA ASP A 337 -26.70 8.14 16.48
C ASP A 337 -27.22 8.57 15.11
N THR A 338 -28.42 9.17 15.10
CA THR A 338 -29.08 9.69 13.90
C THR A 338 -29.14 11.22 13.91
N SER A 339 -28.26 11.86 14.67
CA SER A 339 -28.09 13.31 14.64
C SER A 339 -27.57 13.79 13.29
N GLY A 340 -27.83 15.07 12.99
CA GLY A 340 -27.52 15.66 11.68
C GLY A 340 -26.03 15.71 11.31
N SER A 341 -25.12 15.46 12.25
CA SER A 341 -23.66 15.47 12.02
C SER A 341 -23.11 14.15 11.47
N VAL A 342 -23.90 13.07 11.50
CA VAL A 342 -23.44 11.73 11.07
C VAL A 342 -23.94 11.40 9.66
N SER A 343 -23.02 11.06 8.74
CA SER A 343 -23.38 10.71 7.36
C SER A 343 -24.14 9.38 7.28
N GLY A 344 -25.29 9.39 6.58
CA GLY A 344 -26.09 8.19 6.34
C GLY A 344 -25.37 7.09 5.56
N GLN A 345 -24.42 7.44 4.69
CA GLN A 345 -23.60 6.45 3.96
C GLN A 345 -22.64 5.71 4.91
N GLN A 346 -21.96 6.45 5.79
CA GLN A 346 -21.02 5.87 6.76
C GLN A 346 -21.77 4.99 7.78
N LEU A 347 -22.93 5.45 8.27
CA LEU A 347 -23.81 4.65 9.12
C LEU A 347 -24.21 3.32 8.46
N ASN A 348 -24.57 3.35 7.19
CA ASN A 348 -24.94 2.14 6.45
C ASN A 348 -23.76 1.16 6.35
N THR A 349 -22.56 1.63 6.00
CA THR A 349 -21.35 0.77 5.92
C THR A 349 -21.07 0.06 7.24
N VAL A 350 -21.10 0.80 8.36
CA VAL A 350 -20.84 0.23 9.69
C VAL A 350 -21.95 -0.73 10.11
N MET A 351 -23.21 -0.39 9.81
CA MET A 351 -24.35 -1.27 10.08
C MET A 351 -24.28 -2.57 9.26
N THR A 352 -23.89 -2.53 7.99
CA THR A 352 -23.67 -3.71 7.15
C THR A 352 -22.60 -4.62 7.75
N GLU A 353 -21.47 -4.06 8.20
CA GLU A 353 -20.42 -4.83 8.87
C GLU A 353 -20.94 -5.45 10.18
N LEU A 354 -21.63 -4.68 11.03
CA LEU A 354 -22.21 -5.21 12.28
C LEU A 354 -23.18 -6.36 12.01
N ILE A 355 -24.05 -6.25 11.00
CA ILE A 355 -24.95 -7.33 10.60
C ILE A 355 -24.13 -8.55 10.12
N GLY A 356 -23.06 -8.35 9.36
CA GLY A 356 -22.11 -9.41 8.99
C GLY A 356 -21.53 -10.11 10.22
N ILE A 357 -21.05 -9.36 11.21
CA ILE A 357 -20.48 -9.90 12.46
C ILE A 357 -21.51 -10.74 13.22
N THR A 358 -22.81 -10.39 13.16
CA THR A 358 -23.85 -11.16 13.85
C THR A 358 -24.04 -12.57 13.28
N GLN A 359 -23.77 -12.76 11.98
CA GLN A 359 -23.80 -14.07 11.34
C GLN A 359 -22.67 -14.96 11.89
N TYR A 360 -21.46 -14.42 12.02
CA TYR A 360 -20.31 -15.14 12.58
C TYR A 360 -20.46 -15.46 14.07
N ALA A 361 -21.14 -14.61 14.84
CA ALA A 361 -21.36 -14.78 16.28
C ALA A 361 -22.57 -15.70 16.62
N ASN A 362 -23.21 -16.32 15.63
CA ASN A 362 -24.40 -17.16 15.77
C ASN A 362 -25.55 -16.48 16.53
N LEU A 363 -25.66 -15.16 16.37
CA LEU A 363 -26.74 -14.36 16.93
C LEU A 363 -27.96 -14.49 16.02
N ARG A 364 -29.15 -14.64 16.62
CA ARG A 364 -30.39 -14.75 15.84
C ARG A 364 -30.88 -13.41 15.30
N GLN A 365 -30.61 -12.35 16.05
CA GLN A 365 -31.08 -10.99 15.79
C GLN A 365 -30.27 -9.99 16.62
N ILE A 366 -30.31 -8.72 16.22
CA ILE A 366 -29.86 -7.58 17.02
C ILE A 366 -31.02 -6.60 17.21
N ARG A 367 -30.97 -5.83 18.29
CA ARG A 367 -31.95 -4.77 18.57
C ARG A 367 -31.32 -3.42 18.29
N VAL A 368 -31.81 -2.73 17.27
CA VAL A 368 -31.31 -1.42 16.86
C VAL A 368 -32.22 -0.32 17.42
N ILE A 369 -31.63 0.68 18.06
CA ILE A 369 -32.31 1.88 18.58
C ILE A 369 -31.68 3.08 17.89
N CYS A 370 -32.44 3.79 17.06
CA CYS A 370 -31.99 5.10 16.58
C CYS A 370 -32.11 6.11 17.73
N CYS A 371 -31.15 7.00 17.86
CA CYS A 371 -31.10 7.97 18.94
C CYS A 371 -30.62 9.33 18.43
N ASP A 372 -31.43 10.34 18.69
CA ASP A 372 -31.07 11.76 18.55
C ASP A 372 -31.11 12.39 19.96
N LEU A 373 -31.96 13.39 20.21
CA LEU A 373 -32.29 13.87 21.56
C LEU A 373 -33.11 12.84 22.36
N VAL A 374 -33.80 11.94 21.66
CA VAL A 374 -34.62 10.89 22.27
C VAL A 374 -34.30 9.54 21.65
N ALA A 375 -34.53 8.47 22.42
CA ALA A 375 -34.44 7.11 21.91
C ALA A 375 -35.72 6.73 21.15
N HIS A 376 -35.58 6.35 19.89
CA HIS A 376 -36.68 5.87 19.06
C HIS A 376 -37.04 4.40 19.38
N PRO A 377 -38.22 3.92 18.96
CA PRO A 377 -38.62 2.54 19.23
C PRO A 377 -37.61 1.50 18.70
N PRO A 378 -37.28 0.46 19.48
CA PRO A 378 -36.29 -0.55 19.08
C PRO A 378 -36.79 -1.38 17.90
N GLN A 379 -35.94 -1.51 16.89
CA GLN A 379 -36.15 -2.34 15.71
C GLN A 379 -35.41 -3.67 15.88
N THR A 380 -36.08 -4.78 15.57
CA THR A 380 -35.46 -6.12 15.63
C THR A 380 -34.95 -6.48 14.25
N ILE A 381 -33.64 -6.56 14.11
CA ILE A 381 -32.97 -6.79 12.83
C ILE A 381 -32.43 -8.21 12.79
N ARG A 382 -32.79 -8.94 11.73
CA ARG A 382 -32.27 -10.27 11.41
C ARG A 382 -31.23 -10.15 10.30
N ALA A 383 -30.45 -11.21 10.12
CA ALA A 383 -29.47 -11.29 9.03
C ALA A 383 -30.10 -10.85 7.69
N GLY A 384 -29.38 -10.01 6.94
CA GLY A 384 -29.78 -9.53 5.62
C GLY A 384 -30.80 -8.39 5.58
N HIS A 385 -31.24 -7.85 6.73
CA HIS A 385 -32.16 -6.71 6.78
C HIS A 385 -31.47 -5.48 7.37
N MET A 386 -31.71 -4.30 6.81
CA MET A 386 -31.24 -3.03 7.36
C MET A 386 -32.33 -2.36 8.22
N PRO A 387 -31.97 -1.66 9.30
CA PRO A 387 -32.94 -0.85 10.04
C PRO A 387 -33.38 0.38 9.24
N LEU A 388 -34.59 0.86 9.52
CA LEU A 388 -35.01 2.18 9.08
C LEU A 388 -34.36 3.22 10.00
N LEU A 389 -33.46 4.04 9.47
CA LEU A 389 -32.85 5.12 10.25
C LEU A 389 -33.88 6.25 10.42
N THR A 390 -34.27 6.52 11.67
CA THR A 390 -35.23 7.58 12.04
C THR A 390 -34.59 8.57 13.00
N GLY A 391 -34.85 9.87 12.82
CA GLY A 391 -34.30 10.94 13.64
C GLY A 391 -33.94 12.18 12.83
N GLY A 392 -32.84 12.85 13.19
CA GLY A 392 -32.36 14.09 12.54
C GLY A 392 -32.35 15.32 13.45
N GLY A 393 -32.47 15.14 14.77
CA GLY A 393 -32.37 16.20 15.77
C GLY A 393 -30.94 16.43 16.30
N GLY A 394 -30.84 17.05 17.49
CA GLY A 394 -29.59 17.09 18.26
C GLY A 394 -29.23 15.71 18.84
N THR A 395 -28.24 15.66 19.74
CA THR A 395 -27.65 14.38 20.17
C THR A 395 -27.64 14.21 21.69
N ASP A 396 -28.25 13.14 22.22
CA ASP A 396 -28.10 12.71 23.61
C ASP A 396 -28.08 11.18 23.73
N ILE A 397 -26.88 10.60 23.66
CA ILE A 397 -26.72 9.15 23.66
C ILE A 397 -27.06 8.50 25.01
N ARG A 398 -27.19 9.29 26.10
CA ARG A 398 -27.66 8.79 27.40
C ARG A 398 -29.07 8.22 27.28
N ALA A 399 -29.92 8.85 26.47
CA ALA A 399 -31.28 8.37 26.20
C ALA A 399 -31.26 7.00 25.52
N GLY A 400 -30.40 6.83 24.50
CA GLY A 400 -30.22 5.57 23.77
C GLY A 400 -29.70 4.43 24.65
N ILE A 401 -28.66 4.68 25.45
CA ILE A 401 -28.09 3.69 26.40
C ILE A 401 -29.12 3.30 27.47
N ALA A 402 -29.88 4.26 28.00
CA ALA A 402 -30.93 4.01 28.97
C ALA A 402 -32.07 3.17 28.38
N ALA A 403 -32.47 3.44 27.13
CA ALA A 403 -33.47 2.66 26.42
C ALA A 403 -32.99 1.22 26.15
N ALA A 404 -31.75 1.06 25.69
CA ALA A 404 -31.14 -0.26 25.46
C ALA A 404 -31.10 -1.09 26.76
N SER A 405 -30.78 -0.46 27.89
CA SER A 405 -30.69 -1.12 29.20
C SER A 405 -32.04 -1.65 29.71
N LYS A 406 -33.16 -1.08 29.24
CA LYS A 406 -34.53 -1.47 29.63
C LYS A 406 -35.12 -2.59 28.76
N LEU A 407 -34.44 -2.99 27.68
CA LEU A 407 -34.94 -4.04 26.79
C LEU A 407 -35.13 -5.38 27.54
N LYS A 408 -36.11 -6.15 27.09
CA LYS A 408 -36.40 -7.51 27.56
C LYS A 408 -36.42 -8.47 26.36
N PRO A 409 -35.58 -9.52 26.32
CA PRO A 409 -34.48 -9.82 27.25
C PRO A 409 -33.43 -8.69 27.32
N GLN A 410 -32.73 -8.59 28.46
CA GLN A 410 -31.72 -7.56 28.67
C GLN A 410 -30.48 -7.86 27.82
N PRO A 411 -29.93 -6.87 27.09
CA PRO A 411 -28.76 -7.09 26.28
C PRO A 411 -27.53 -7.37 27.16
N THR A 412 -26.68 -8.26 26.68
CA THR A 412 -25.37 -8.58 27.26
C THR A 412 -24.27 -7.62 26.82
N LEU A 413 -24.51 -6.88 25.74
CA LEU A 413 -23.59 -5.91 25.15
C LEU A 413 -24.38 -4.78 24.48
N ILE A 414 -23.96 -3.54 24.70
CA ILE A 414 -24.44 -2.36 23.97
C ILE A 414 -23.31 -1.88 23.03
N ILE A 415 -23.64 -1.65 21.77
CA ILE A 415 -22.75 -1.02 20.79
C ILE A 415 -23.34 0.34 20.44
N VAL A 416 -22.54 1.40 20.50
CA VAL A 416 -22.94 2.76 20.15
C VAL A 416 -22.22 3.16 18.87
N LEU A 417 -22.95 3.62 17.86
CA LEU A 417 -22.40 4.23 16.64
C LEU A 417 -22.63 5.73 16.71
N THR A 418 -21.58 6.54 16.67
CA THR A 418 -21.65 8.02 16.77
C THR A 418 -20.37 8.65 16.21
N ASP A 419 -20.39 9.95 15.93
CA ASP A 419 -19.19 10.75 15.67
C ASP A 419 -18.42 11.12 16.96
N GLY A 420 -19.07 10.93 18.12
CA GLY A 420 -18.49 11.15 19.46
C GLY A 420 -18.89 12.47 20.12
N GLU A 421 -19.57 13.38 19.42
CA GLU A 421 -19.96 14.70 19.93
C GLU A 421 -21.32 14.66 20.65
N THR A 422 -21.36 13.97 21.78
CA THR A 422 -22.61 13.75 22.53
C THR A 422 -22.39 13.68 24.04
N PRO A 423 -23.36 14.12 24.87
CA PRO A 423 -23.32 13.88 26.31
C PRO A 423 -23.26 12.39 26.65
N TRP A 424 -22.28 11.99 27.46
CA TRP A 424 -22.12 10.61 27.92
C TRP A 424 -22.71 10.40 29.33
N PRO A 425 -23.07 9.16 29.71
CA PRO A 425 -23.38 8.84 31.11
C PRO A 425 -22.18 9.09 32.04
N ASP A 426 -22.41 9.78 33.16
CA ASP A 426 -21.37 10.06 34.16
C ASP A 426 -20.83 8.80 34.84
N HIS A 427 -21.66 7.76 34.91
CA HIS A 427 -21.35 6.48 35.53
C HIS A 427 -21.40 5.34 34.52
N ARG A 428 -20.53 4.34 34.73
CA ARG A 428 -20.48 3.12 33.92
C ARG A 428 -21.84 2.39 33.96
N PRO A 429 -22.48 2.14 32.80
CA PRO A 429 -23.68 1.30 32.74
C PRO A 429 -23.41 -0.14 33.22
N PRO A 430 -24.41 -0.86 33.76
CA PRO A 430 -24.25 -2.24 34.22
C PRO A 430 -23.95 -3.22 33.08
N ILE A 431 -24.31 -2.84 31.84
CA ILE A 431 -24.07 -3.62 30.63
C ILE A 431 -22.79 -3.07 29.96
N PRO A 432 -21.85 -3.93 29.54
CA PRO A 432 -20.68 -3.49 28.78
C PRO A 432 -21.07 -2.67 27.55
N VAL A 433 -20.33 -1.59 27.30
CA VAL A 433 -20.56 -0.68 26.17
C VAL A 433 -19.30 -0.60 25.30
N ILE A 434 -19.49 -0.73 23.98
CA ILE A 434 -18.50 -0.44 22.95
C ILE A 434 -18.97 0.81 22.22
N ILE A 435 -18.09 1.78 22.04
CA ILE A 435 -18.31 2.99 21.24
C ILE A 435 -17.52 2.82 19.95
N ALA A 436 -18.24 2.74 18.83
CA ALA A 436 -17.67 2.80 17.49
C ALA A 436 -17.78 4.25 17.00
N VAL A 437 -16.63 4.93 16.98
CA VAL A 437 -16.53 6.35 16.60
C VAL A 437 -16.29 6.42 15.11
N ILE A 438 -17.25 6.96 14.37
CA ILE A 438 -17.17 7.22 12.92
C ILE A 438 -16.41 8.53 12.75
N ARG A 439 -15.13 8.46 12.37
CA ARG A 439 -14.27 9.64 12.35
C ARG A 439 -14.41 10.43 11.05
N THR A 440 -14.56 11.74 11.19
CA THR A 440 -14.17 12.73 10.18
C THR A 440 -12.75 13.23 10.52
N PRO A 441 -11.84 13.48 9.56
CA PRO A 441 -10.41 13.76 9.78
C PRO A 441 -10.04 15.10 10.45
N ARG A 442 -10.90 15.64 11.31
CA ARG A 442 -10.64 16.87 12.07
C ARG A 442 -10.95 16.64 13.55
N ARG A 443 -9.98 16.08 14.28
CA ARG A 443 -10.04 16.15 15.74
C ARG A 443 -9.48 17.51 16.16
N ASP A 444 -10.38 18.46 16.40
CA ASP A 444 -10.06 19.67 17.16
C ASP A 444 -9.78 19.24 18.61
N PRO A 445 -8.63 19.61 19.22
CA PRO A 445 -8.35 19.32 20.63
C PRO A 445 -9.37 19.94 21.63
N THR A 446 -10.36 20.70 21.17
CA THR A 446 -11.41 21.34 21.99
C THR A 446 -12.77 20.62 21.99
N SER A 447 -12.84 19.32 21.65
CA SER A 447 -14.10 18.55 21.76
C SER A 447 -14.73 18.72 23.15
N THR A 448 -16.02 19.06 23.18
CA THR A 448 -16.74 19.41 24.43
C THR A 448 -17.06 18.15 25.26
N TYR A 449 -16.99 16.96 24.65
CA TYR A 449 -17.39 15.70 25.27
C TYR A 449 -16.30 14.62 25.15
N PRO A 450 -15.39 14.51 26.14
CA PRO A 450 -14.38 13.44 26.12
C PRO A 450 -15.05 12.07 26.23
N ILE A 451 -14.59 11.13 25.40
CA ILE A 451 -15.05 9.73 25.43
C ILE A 451 -14.83 9.14 26.84
N PRO A 452 -15.84 8.48 27.44
CA PRO A 452 -15.77 8.03 28.81
C PRO A 452 -14.77 6.88 29.01
N TRP A 453 -14.01 6.95 30.11
CA TRP A 453 -12.99 5.95 30.49
C TRP A 453 -13.53 4.52 30.66
N TRP A 454 -14.83 4.38 30.93
CA TRP A 454 -15.48 3.09 31.21
C TRP A 454 -15.88 2.34 29.93
N ALA A 455 -15.85 2.99 28.77
CA ALA A 455 -16.23 2.41 27.50
C ALA A 455 -15.00 1.94 26.72
N ARG A 456 -15.17 0.87 25.94
CA ARG A 456 -14.17 0.50 24.92
C ARG A 456 -14.45 1.27 23.65
N THR A 457 -13.41 1.82 23.03
CA THR A 457 -13.54 2.64 21.82
C THR A 457 -12.93 1.93 20.63
N VAL A 458 -13.62 1.93 19.50
CA VAL A 458 -13.11 1.50 18.20
C VAL A 458 -13.26 2.69 17.26
N ASN A 459 -12.16 3.15 16.68
CA ASN A 459 -12.21 4.20 15.64
C ASN A 459 -12.52 3.53 14.31
N ILE A 460 -13.47 4.09 13.58
CA ILE A 460 -13.85 3.69 12.23
C ILE A 460 -13.33 4.78 11.30
N ASP A 461 -12.30 4.43 10.56
CA ASP A 461 -11.73 5.24 9.49
C ASP A 461 -12.24 4.69 8.14
N GLU A 462 -12.31 5.55 7.11
CA GLU A 462 -12.78 5.18 5.75
C GLU A 462 -11.91 4.12 5.06
#